data_AF-A0A9R1SAG6-F1
#
_entry.id   AF-A0A9R1SAG6-F1
#
_cell.length_a   1.000
_cell.length_b   1.000
_cell.length_c   1.000
_cell.angle_alpha   90.00
_cell.angle_beta   90.00
_cell.angle_gamma   90.00
#
_symmetry.space_group_name_H-M   'P 1'
#
loop_
_entity.id
_entity.type
_entity.pdbx_description
1 polymer ?
#
loop_
_entity_poly.entity_id
_entity_poly.type
_entity_poly.pdbx_seq_one_letter_code
_entity_poly.pdbx_strand_id
1 'polypeptide(L)'
;MFKKFSSEDISGQNQVKASVQRRIRQSIAEEYPLLEPLLEDMLPKKSPMIVVKCQNHLNLVVVNNVPLFFNIRDGPYMPTLRLLHQYPNIMKKFQVDRGAIKFVLSGANIMCPGLTSPGGVLDNEVEEETPVL
;
A
#
# COMPACT_ATOMS: atom_id res chain seq x y z
N MET A 1 -10.25 4.68 4.15
CA MET A 1 -9.34 4.03 5.13
C MET A 1 -8.75 5.04 6.10
N PHE A 2 -7.93 6.00 5.65
CA PHE A 2 -7.18 6.90 6.54
C PHE A 2 -7.78 8.31 6.75
N LYS A 3 -9.00 8.59 6.25
CA LYS A 3 -9.58 9.95 6.25
C LYS A 3 -9.74 10.59 7.62
N LYS A 4 -10.00 9.79 8.66
CA LYS A 4 -10.15 10.23 10.06
C LYS A 4 -9.08 9.63 10.98
N PHE A 5 -8.00 9.09 10.41
CA PHE A 5 -6.98 8.38 11.18
C PHE A 5 -6.19 9.36 12.06
N SER A 6 -6.03 9.00 13.32
CA SER A 6 -5.34 9.78 14.34
C SER A 6 -4.45 8.90 15.22
N SER A 7 -3.71 9.50 16.15
CA SER A 7 -2.89 8.75 17.11
C SER A 7 -3.72 7.85 18.04
N GLU A 8 -5.00 8.18 18.27
CA GLU A 8 -5.92 7.41 19.12
C GLU A 8 -6.31 6.07 18.48
N ASP A 9 -6.13 5.95 17.16
CA ASP A 9 -6.42 4.73 16.43
C ASP A 9 -5.31 3.68 16.57
N ILE A 10 -4.18 4.00 17.19
CA ILE A 10 -3.05 3.09 17.37
C ILE A 10 -3.27 2.26 18.63
N SER A 11 -3.51 0.95 18.45
CA SER A 11 -3.75 0.01 19.55
C SER A 11 -2.46 -0.56 20.15
N GLY A 12 -1.37 -0.61 19.37
CA GLY A 12 -0.07 -1.04 19.88
C GLY A 12 0.99 -1.22 18.79
N GLN A 13 2.25 -1.28 19.20
CA GLN A 13 3.39 -1.47 18.30
C GLN A 13 4.15 -2.72 18.73
N ASN A 14 4.36 -3.65 17.80
CA ASN A 14 5.04 -4.90 18.08
C ASN A 14 6.23 -5.07 17.14
N GLN A 15 7.42 -5.27 17.69
CA GLN A 15 8.55 -5.72 16.89
C GLN A 15 8.31 -7.17 16.46
N VAL A 16 8.35 -7.44 15.15
CA VAL A 16 8.09 -8.78 14.64
C VAL A 16 9.30 -9.69 14.85
N LYS A 17 9.01 -10.96 15.13
CA LYS A 17 10.02 -12.03 15.15
C LYS A 17 10.58 -12.25 13.75
N ALA A 18 11.82 -12.73 13.66
CA ALA A 18 12.50 -12.98 12.40
C ALA A 18 11.71 -13.91 11.43
N SER A 19 10.98 -14.90 11.95
CA SER A 19 10.13 -15.78 11.12
C SER A 19 8.98 -15.02 10.45
N VAL A 20 8.31 -14.14 11.20
CA VAL A 20 7.20 -13.32 10.70
C VAL A 20 7.73 -12.28 9.71
N GLN A 21 8.88 -11.66 10.01
CA GLN A 21 9.54 -10.72 9.10
C GLN A 21 9.85 -11.36 7.75
N ARG A 22 10.37 -12.60 7.73
CA ARG A 22 10.61 -13.34 6.49
C ARG A 22 9.33 -13.59 5.71
N ARG A 23 8.24 -13.98 6.38
CA ARG A 23 6.93 -14.19 5.75
C ARG A 23 6.38 -12.90 5.12
N ILE A 24 6.42 -11.78 5.84
CA ILE A 24 5.97 -10.48 5.33
C ILE A 24 6.76 -10.08 4.08
N ARG A 25 8.08 -10.21 4.15
CA ARG A 25 8.95 -9.92 3.01
C ARG A 25 8.65 -10.79 1.79
N GLN A 26 8.38 -12.07 2.00
CA GLN A 26 8.03 -12.99 0.93
C GLN A 26 6.70 -12.59 0.27
N SER A 27 5.66 -12.31 1.07
CA SER A 27 4.37 -11.86 0.54
C SER A 27 4.50 -10.57 -0.27
N ILE A 28 5.30 -9.61 0.18
CA ILE A 28 5.55 -8.36 -0.56
C ILE A 28 6.33 -8.62 -1.86
N ALA A 29 7.29 -9.55 -1.86
CA ALA A 29 8.05 -9.91 -3.06
C ALA A 29 7.16 -10.59 -4.11
N GLU A 30 6.24 -11.44 -3.67
CA GLU A 30 5.26 -12.11 -4.52
C GLU A 30 4.26 -11.11 -5.12
N GLU A 31 3.75 -10.16 -4.33
CA GLU A 31 2.82 -9.11 -4.79
C GLU A 31 3.49 -8.06 -5.69
N TYR A 32 4.75 -7.71 -5.41
CA TYR A 32 5.49 -6.66 -6.13
C TYR A 32 6.87 -7.17 -6.58
N PRO A 33 6.95 -8.01 -7.64
CA PRO A 33 8.20 -8.59 -8.10
C PRO A 33 9.27 -7.54 -8.46
N LEU A 34 8.85 -6.38 -8.95
CA LEU A 34 9.75 -5.26 -9.30
C LEU A 34 10.45 -4.64 -8.08
N LEU A 35 9.96 -4.88 -6.87
CA LEU A 35 10.61 -4.44 -5.63
C LEU A 35 11.66 -5.42 -5.13
N GLU A 36 11.69 -6.68 -5.61
CA GLU A 36 12.62 -7.71 -5.13
C GLU A 36 14.08 -7.25 -4.98
N PRO A 37 14.71 -6.59 -5.98
CA PRO A 37 16.09 -6.12 -5.84
C PRO A 37 16.27 -5.02 -4.78
N LEU A 38 15.21 -4.30 -4.44
CA LEU A 38 15.20 -3.18 -3.49
C LEU A 38 14.77 -3.61 -2.08
N LEU A 39 14.22 -4.82 -1.91
CA LEU A 39 13.74 -5.31 -0.61
C LEU A 39 14.87 -5.45 0.43
N GLU A 40 16.11 -5.69 0.01
CA GLU A 40 17.22 -5.81 0.95
C GLU A 40 17.59 -4.46 1.59
N ASP A 41 17.42 -3.37 0.84
CA ASP A 41 17.65 -2.00 1.31
C ASP A 41 16.46 -1.45 2.10
N MET A 42 15.24 -1.70 1.62
CA MET A 42 14.02 -1.18 2.23
C MET A 42 13.55 -1.98 3.45
N LEU A 43 13.65 -3.31 3.39
CA LEU A 43 13.24 -4.24 4.45
C LEU A 43 14.42 -5.12 4.91
N PRO A 44 15.52 -4.54 5.42
CA PRO A 44 16.73 -5.31 5.73
C PRO A 44 16.47 -6.41 6.76
N LYS A 45 17.00 -7.63 6.51
CA LYS A 45 16.81 -8.80 7.40
C LYS A 45 17.35 -8.59 8.82
N LYS A 46 18.33 -7.70 8.95
CA LYS A 46 19.01 -7.38 10.22
C LYS A 46 18.34 -6.25 10.99
N SER A 47 17.51 -5.42 10.33
CA SER A 47 16.85 -4.31 10.98
C SER A 47 15.55 -4.77 11.64
N PRO A 48 15.22 -4.26 12.85
CA PRO A 48 13.93 -4.55 13.47
C PRO A 48 12.79 -4.01 12.60
N MET A 49 11.88 -4.90 12.21
CA MET A 49 10.61 -4.54 11.60
C MET A 49 9.56 -4.40 12.71
N ILE A 50 8.79 -3.33 12.67
CA ILE A 50 7.72 -3.05 13.63
C ILE A 50 6.40 -3.13 12.89
N VAL A 51 5.46 -3.89 13.43
CA VAL A 51 4.07 -3.89 12.98
C VAL A 51 3.23 -3.10 13.98
N VAL A 52 2.71 -1.98 13.53
CA VAL A 52 1.79 -1.13 14.29
C VAL A 52 0.38 -1.62 14.03
N LYS A 53 -0.31 -2.03 15.08
CA LYS A 53 -1.71 -2.43 15.04
C LYS A 53 -2.58 -1.22 15.31
N CYS A 54 -3.56 -1.02 14.43
CA CYS A 54 -4.52 0.06 14.52
C CYS A 54 -5.95 -0.48 14.62
N GLN A 55 -6.90 0.40 14.92
CA GLN A 55 -8.32 0.11 14.87
C GLN A 55 -8.74 -0.41 13.48
N ASN A 56 -9.87 -1.11 13.41
CA ASN A 56 -10.40 -1.75 12.19
C ASN A 56 -9.49 -2.82 11.58
N HIS A 57 -8.65 -3.47 12.39
CA HIS A 57 -7.70 -4.52 11.96
C HIS A 57 -6.70 -4.03 10.90
N LEU A 58 -6.41 -2.74 10.89
CA LEU A 58 -5.37 -2.17 10.06
C LEU A 58 -4.01 -2.44 10.72
N ASN A 59 -3.06 -2.99 9.96
CA ASN A 59 -1.67 -3.09 10.40
C ASN A 59 -0.77 -2.26 9.49
N LEU A 60 0.20 -1.57 10.07
CA LEU A 60 1.23 -0.82 9.35
C LEU A 60 2.57 -1.50 9.54
N VAL A 61 3.29 -1.74 8.45
CA VAL A 61 4.66 -2.25 8.45
C VAL A 61 5.60 -1.05 8.44
N VAL A 62 6.33 -0.88 9.55
CA VAL A 62 7.24 0.22 9.81
C VAL A 62 8.66 -0.31 9.94
N VAL A 63 9.59 0.29 9.20
CA VAL A 63 11.02 0.01 9.28
C VAL A 63 11.76 1.33 9.38
N ASN A 64 12.73 1.43 10.30
CA ASN A 64 13.48 2.67 10.55
C ASN A 64 12.57 3.88 10.78
N ASN A 65 11.47 3.69 11.52
CA ASN A 65 10.44 4.69 11.82
C ASN A 65 9.70 5.25 10.59
N VAL A 66 9.81 4.60 9.43
CA VAL A 66 9.08 4.96 8.22
C VAL A 66 8.02 3.89 7.92
N PRO A 67 6.73 4.24 7.80
CA PRO A 67 5.71 3.31 7.34
C PRO A 67 5.90 3.06 5.84
N LEU A 68 6.04 1.79 5.46
CA LEU A 68 6.28 1.40 4.08
C LEU A 68 5.05 0.76 3.45
N PHE A 69 4.42 -0.17 4.17
CA PHE A 69 3.25 -0.91 3.74
C PHE A 69 2.17 -0.91 4.82
N PHE A 70 0.93 -1.19 4.42
CA PHE A 70 -0.18 -1.45 5.33
C PHE A 70 -1.02 -2.61 4.79
N ASN A 71 -1.70 -3.32 5.68
CA ASN A 71 -2.70 -4.30 5.28
C ASN A 71 -3.90 -4.23 6.21
N ILE A 72 -5.06 -4.71 5.74
CA ILE A 72 -6.25 -4.85 6.56
C ILE A 72 -6.49 -6.33 6.79
N ARG A 73 -6.61 -6.76 8.04
CA ARG A 73 -6.76 -8.16 8.43
C ARG A 73 -5.63 -8.99 7.79
N ASP A 74 -6.00 -10.00 7.01
CA ASP A 74 -5.10 -10.87 6.25
C ASP A 74 -5.15 -10.58 4.74
N GLY A 75 -5.58 -9.37 4.36
CA GLY A 75 -5.55 -8.89 2.98
C GLY A 75 -4.13 -8.56 2.48
N PRO A 76 -4.01 -8.22 1.19
CA PRO A 76 -2.73 -7.92 0.55
C PRO A 76 -2.03 -6.70 1.16
N TYR A 77 -0.71 -6.64 1.02
CA TYR A 77 0.09 -5.52 1.49
C TYR A 77 0.03 -4.38 0.49
N MET A 78 -0.53 -3.25 0.92
CA MET A 78 -0.61 -2.04 0.13
C MET A 78 0.57 -1.12 0.44
N PRO A 79 1.33 -0.66 -0.56
CA PRO A 79 2.39 0.31 -0.33
C PRO A 79 1.81 1.67 0.05
N THR A 80 2.54 2.43 0.85
CA THR A 80 2.19 3.83 1.13
C THR A 80 2.40 4.70 -0.10
N LEU A 81 1.64 5.80 -0.24
CA LEU A 81 1.83 6.76 -1.34
C LEU A 81 3.26 7.32 -1.38
N ARG A 82 3.91 7.49 -0.22
CA ARG A 82 5.31 7.92 -0.17
C ARG A 82 6.24 6.92 -0.85
N LEU A 83 6.01 5.62 -0.64
CA LEU A 83 6.78 4.58 -1.28
C LEU A 83 6.50 4.51 -2.79
N LEU A 84 5.22 4.61 -3.17
CA LEU A 84 4.80 4.63 -4.57
C LEU A 84 5.38 5.81 -5.34
N HIS A 85 5.51 6.99 -4.73
CA HIS A 85 6.15 8.14 -5.37
C HIS A 85 7.65 7.92 -5.64
N GLN A 86 8.34 7.10 -4.83
CA GLN A 86 9.74 6.74 -5.06
C GLN A 86 9.87 5.68 -6.15
N TYR A 87 8.93 4.72 -6.19
CA TYR A 87 8.94 3.61 -7.13
C TYR A 87 7.60 3.51 -7.85
N PRO A 88 7.31 4.41 -8.81
CA PRO A 88 5.98 4.51 -9.41
C PRO A 88 5.63 3.30 -10.29
N ASN A 89 6.60 2.49 -10.69
CA ASN A 89 6.39 1.41 -11.65
C ASN A 89 6.10 0.06 -10.99
N ILE A 90 5.99 0.00 -9.67
CA ILE A 90 5.75 -1.26 -8.93
C ILE A 90 4.30 -1.74 -9.02
N MET A 91 3.38 -0.86 -9.44
CA MET A 91 1.96 -1.15 -9.59
C MET A 91 1.46 -0.70 -10.96
N LYS A 92 0.42 -1.39 -11.44
CA LYS A 92 -0.40 -0.94 -12.57
C LYS A 92 -1.11 0.36 -12.18
N LYS A 93 -1.34 1.23 -13.18
CA LYS A 93 -1.84 2.59 -12.95
C LYS A 93 -3.13 2.81 -13.73
N PHE A 94 -4.11 3.40 -13.08
CA PHE A 94 -5.29 3.95 -13.73
C PHE A 94 -5.23 5.47 -13.74
N GLN A 95 -5.67 6.07 -14.83
CA GLN A 95 -5.77 7.51 -14.95
C GLN A 95 -7.23 7.91 -14.86
N VAL A 96 -7.53 8.85 -13.97
CA VAL A 96 -8.86 9.44 -13.82
C VAL A 96 -8.95 10.78 -14.53
N ASP A 97 -10.16 11.14 -14.95
CA ASP A 97 -10.46 12.47 -15.48
C ASP A 97 -10.17 13.58 -14.46
N ARG A 98 -9.86 14.78 -14.97
CA ARG A 98 -9.62 15.98 -14.16
C ARG A 98 -10.77 16.31 -13.21
N GLY A 99 -12.02 16.07 -13.62
CA GLY A 99 -13.20 16.29 -12.78
C GLY A 99 -13.23 15.42 -11.52
N ALA A 100 -12.61 14.24 -11.56
CA ALA A 100 -12.61 13.28 -10.45
C ALA A 100 -11.56 13.60 -9.36
N ILE A 101 -10.48 14.31 -9.70
CA ILE A 101 -9.32 14.52 -8.82
C ILE A 101 -9.72 15.08 -7.45
N LYS A 102 -10.59 16.10 -7.41
CA LYS A 102 -11.06 16.72 -6.15
C LYS A 102 -11.75 15.70 -5.23
N PHE A 103 -12.52 14.78 -5.81
CA PHE A 103 -13.27 13.78 -5.07
C PHE A 103 -12.36 12.65 -4.61
N VAL A 104 -11.41 12.21 -5.44
CA VAL A 104 -10.41 11.21 -5.08
C VAL A 104 -9.55 11.70 -3.91
N LEU A 105 -9.07 12.94 -3.95
CA LEU A 105 -8.33 13.56 -2.83
C LEU A 105 -9.18 13.69 -1.55
N SER A 106 -10.50 13.74 -1.69
CA SER A 106 -11.45 13.74 -0.56
C SER A 106 -11.75 12.33 -0.04
N GLY A 107 -11.14 11.29 -0.62
CA GLY A 107 -11.31 9.88 -0.30
C GLY A 107 -12.57 9.24 -0.89
N ALA A 108 -13.14 9.82 -1.96
CA ALA A 108 -14.23 9.20 -2.69
C ALA A 108 -13.73 8.06 -3.58
N ASN A 109 -14.59 7.08 -3.83
CA ASN A 109 -14.30 6.00 -4.77
C ASN A 109 -14.32 6.53 -6.21
N ILE A 110 -13.53 5.89 -7.08
CA ILE A 110 -13.50 6.18 -8.51
C ILE A 110 -14.67 5.43 -9.18
N MET A 111 -15.51 6.15 -9.92
CA MET A 111 -16.63 5.58 -10.66
C MET A 111 -16.24 5.34 -12.11
N CYS A 112 -16.84 4.33 -12.76
CA CYS A 112 -16.49 3.94 -14.15
C CYS A 112 -16.41 5.11 -15.14
N PRO A 113 -17.33 6.10 -15.15
CA PRO A 113 -17.24 7.24 -16.08
C PRO A 113 -15.97 8.08 -15.93
N GLY A 114 -15.36 8.09 -14.74
CA GLY A 114 -14.09 8.78 -14.50
C GLY A 114 -12.89 8.11 -15.17
N LEU A 115 -13.00 6.83 -15.52
CA LEU A 115 -11.96 6.03 -16.17
C LEU A 115 -12.19 5.86 -17.67
N THR A 116 -13.43 5.93 -18.14
CA THR A 116 -13.80 5.76 -19.56
C THR A 116 -13.96 7.08 -20.32
N SER A 117 -13.80 8.22 -19.65
CA SER A 117 -13.79 9.55 -20.27
C SER A 117 -12.55 9.76 -21.18
N PRO A 118 -12.52 10.80 -22.03
CA PRO A 118 -11.36 11.10 -22.87
C PRO A 118 -10.05 11.35 -22.10
N GLY A 119 -10.14 11.78 -20.83
CA GLY A 119 -8.99 11.98 -19.94
C GLY A 119 -8.68 10.77 -19.05
N GLY A 120 -9.53 9.75 -19.08
CA GLY A 120 -9.36 8.51 -18.32
C GLY A 120 -8.59 7.46 -19.12
N VAL A 121 -7.78 6.67 -18.44
CA VAL A 121 -7.05 5.54 -19.02
C VAL A 121 -7.20 4.34 -18.11
N LEU A 122 -7.79 3.28 -18.66
CA LEU A 122 -7.95 1.99 -18.01
C LEU A 122 -7.00 0.99 -18.68
N ASP A 123 -6.21 0.28 -17.88
CA ASP A 123 -5.45 -0.88 -18.35
C ASP A 123 -6.38 -2.11 -18.32
N ASN A 124 -6.72 -2.66 -19.50
CA ASN A 124 -7.66 -3.78 -19.63
C ASN A 124 -7.07 -5.12 -19.18
N GLU A 125 -5.76 -5.18 -18.87
CA GLU A 125 -5.07 -6.38 -18.41
C GLU A 125 -5.13 -6.55 -16.89
N VAL A 126 -5.84 -5.67 -16.17
CA VAL A 126 -5.97 -5.73 -14.71
C VAL A 126 -7.19 -6.56 -14.33
N GLU A 127 -6.96 -7.66 -13.60
CA GLU A 127 -8.01 -8.52 -13.08
C GLU A 127 -8.75 -7.87 -11.89
N GLU A 128 -9.96 -8.37 -11.59
CA GLU A 128 -10.71 -7.95 -10.41
C GLU A 128 -9.91 -8.18 -9.12
N GLU A 129 -10.13 -7.33 -8.11
CA GLU A 129 -9.41 -7.33 -6.83
C GLU A 129 -7.89 -7.06 -6.90
N THR A 130 -7.35 -6.78 -8.09
CA THR A 130 -5.94 -6.40 -8.25
C THR A 130 -5.69 -4.99 -7.71
N PRO A 131 -4.69 -4.79 -6.84
CA PRO A 131 -4.29 -3.46 -6.39
C PRO A 131 -3.76 -2.58 -7.53
N VAL A 132 -4.31 -1.38 -7.70
CA VAL A 132 -3.87 -0.39 -8.70
C VAL A 132 -3.62 0.98 -8.09
N LEU A 133 -2.75 1.75 -8.75
CA LEU A 133 -2.46 3.16 -8.46
C LEU A 133 -3.42 4.10 -9.19
#